data_AF-A0A0Q9JBH3-F1
#
_entry.id   AF-A0A0Q9JBH3-F1
#
_cell.length_a   1.000
_cell.length_b   1.000
_cell.length_c   1.000
_cell.angle_alpha   90.00
_cell.angle_beta   90.00
_cell.angle_gamma   90.00
#
_symmetry.space_group_name_H-M   'P 1'
#
loop_
_entity.id
_entity.type
_entity.pdbx_description
1 polymer ?
#
loop_
_entity_poly.entity_id
_entity_poly.type
_entity_poly.pdbx_seq_one_letter_code
_entity_poly.pdbx_strand_id
1 'polypeptide(L)'
;MLLYQTDVGGFFVGQVTADESPLEPGVFLIPAGCVAATPPVVEEGQSARWDGVGWVVVEPAPPPEPPPTTVDDYRFAIQSHLDATARQRNYDGALTCSSYVNSTNPGWAIEALAFVTWRDAVWTYAYAEFGKVQSGEREQPSVAEILAELPTIVWPQ
;
A
#
# COMPACT_ATOMS: atom_id res chain seq x y z
N MET A 1 -35.88 -7.01 31.34
CA MET A 1 -35.62 -5.68 30.72
C MET A 1 -34.50 -5.82 29.69
N LEU A 2 -34.50 -5.11 28.56
CA LEU A 2 -33.40 -5.19 27.59
C LEU A 2 -32.26 -4.25 27.99
N LEU A 3 -31.03 -4.74 27.95
CA LEU A 3 -29.79 -4.00 28.18
C LEU A 3 -28.83 -4.19 26.99
N TYR A 4 -27.86 -3.29 26.89
CA TYR A 4 -26.90 -3.24 25.82
C TYR A 4 -25.50 -3.36 26.40
N GLN A 5 -24.83 -4.47 26.10
CA GLN A 5 -23.50 -4.78 26.60
C GLN A 5 -22.44 -3.97 25.84
N THR A 6 -21.48 -3.44 26.57
CA THR A 6 -20.29 -2.80 26.03
C THR A 6 -19.03 -3.63 26.30
N ASP A 7 -18.01 -3.47 25.47
CA ASP A 7 -16.66 -3.93 25.78
C ASP A 7 -15.96 -3.02 26.80
N VAL A 8 -14.69 -3.30 27.09
CA VAL A 8 -13.87 -2.50 28.00
C VAL A 8 -13.61 -1.07 27.50
N GLY A 9 -13.74 -0.82 26.20
CA GLY A 9 -13.64 0.50 25.56
C GLY A 9 -14.97 1.25 25.48
N GLY A 10 -16.07 0.64 25.96
CA GLY A 10 -17.41 1.20 25.88
C GLY A 10 -18.13 0.93 24.55
N PHE A 11 -17.55 0.15 23.62
CA PHE A 11 -18.18 -0.14 22.34
C PHE A 11 -19.30 -1.16 22.50
N PHE A 12 -20.43 -0.93 21.82
CA PHE A 12 -21.56 -1.84 21.82
C PHE A 12 -21.17 -3.20 21.23
N VAL A 13 -21.39 -4.28 21.99
CA VAL A 13 -21.06 -5.67 21.60
C VAL A 13 -22.32 -6.46 21.29
N GLY A 14 -23.41 -6.23 22.02
CA GLY A 14 -24.64 -7.00 21.86
C GLY A 14 -25.72 -6.68 22.87
N GLN A 15 -26.89 -7.27 22.67
CA GLN A 15 -28.04 -7.11 23.56
C GLN A 15 -28.09 -8.24 24.58
N VAL A 16 -28.50 -7.93 25.81
CA VAL A 16 -28.70 -8.89 26.89
C VAL A 16 -30.00 -8.61 27.62
N THR A 17 -30.70 -9.65 28.08
CA THR A 17 -31.90 -9.48 28.90
C THR A 17 -31.51 -9.49 30.37
N ALA A 18 -31.91 -8.44 31.10
CA ALA A 18 -31.77 -8.35 32.54
C ALA A 18 -32.77 -9.26 33.27
N ASP A 19 -32.27 -9.96 34.28
CA ASP A 19 -33.05 -10.73 35.22
C ASP A 19 -33.70 -9.83 36.29
N GLU A 20 -34.90 -10.20 36.73
CA GLU A 20 -35.60 -9.54 37.81
C GLU A 20 -34.95 -9.90 39.17
N SER A 21 -34.92 -8.94 40.08
CA SER A 21 -34.39 -9.10 41.43
C SER A 21 -35.27 -10.07 42.22
N PRO A 22 -34.69 -11.14 42.78
CA PRO A 22 -35.44 -12.08 43.63
C PRO A 22 -35.87 -11.46 44.97
N LEU A 23 -35.27 -10.32 45.36
CA LEU A 23 -35.53 -9.64 46.63
C LEU A 23 -36.53 -8.48 46.49
N GLU A 24 -36.61 -7.89 45.30
CA GLU A 24 -37.39 -6.68 45.03
C GLU A 24 -38.19 -6.86 43.74
N PRO A 25 -39.45 -7.32 43.83
CA PRO A 25 -40.31 -7.47 42.67
C PRO A 25 -40.42 -6.15 41.88
N GLY A 26 -40.18 -6.22 40.58
CA GLY A 26 -40.17 -5.09 39.65
C GLY A 26 -38.80 -4.40 39.46
N VAL A 27 -37.77 -4.75 40.24
CA VAL A 27 -36.40 -4.23 40.09
C VAL A 27 -35.59 -5.19 39.23
N PHE A 28 -34.87 -4.69 38.21
CA PHE A 28 -34.04 -5.54 37.34
C PHE A 28 -32.55 -5.31 37.60
N LEU A 29 -31.77 -6.39 37.61
CA LEU A 29 -30.33 -6.33 37.83
C LEU A 29 -29.62 -5.88 36.56
N ILE A 30 -28.79 -4.84 36.67
CA ILE A 30 -27.95 -4.34 35.57
C ILE A 30 -26.53 -4.86 35.79
N PRO A 31 -26.06 -5.82 34.98
CA PRO A 31 -24.69 -6.31 35.08
C PRO A 31 -23.66 -5.21 34.77
N ALA A 32 -22.45 -5.37 35.28
CA ALA A 32 -21.35 -4.47 34.94
C ALA A 32 -21.08 -4.48 33.43
N GLY A 33 -20.84 -3.31 32.85
CA GLY A 33 -20.65 -3.17 31.39
C GLY A 33 -21.94 -3.25 30.57
N CYS A 34 -23.11 -3.16 31.21
CA CYS A 34 -24.39 -3.06 30.51
C CYS A 34 -25.02 -1.68 30.69
N VAL A 35 -25.63 -1.19 29.62
CA VAL A 35 -26.29 0.11 29.53
C VAL A 35 -27.78 -0.11 29.23
N ALA A 36 -28.67 0.59 29.92
CA ALA A 36 -30.12 0.52 29.68
C ALA A 36 -30.58 1.39 28.51
N ALA A 37 -29.80 2.43 28.17
CA ALA A 37 -30.08 3.30 27.04
C ALA A 37 -29.88 2.56 25.71
N THR A 38 -30.81 2.76 24.78
CA THR A 38 -30.76 2.13 23.45
C THR A 38 -29.67 2.74 22.59
N PRO A 39 -28.77 1.94 21.98
CA PRO A 39 -27.73 2.44 21.09
C PRO A 39 -28.35 3.00 19.81
N PRO A 40 -27.71 3.99 19.18
CA PRO A 40 -28.11 4.51 17.89
C PRO A 40 -27.96 3.43 16.81
N VAL A 41 -28.72 3.57 15.73
CA VAL A 41 -28.49 2.79 14.52
C VAL A 41 -27.18 3.27 13.89
N VAL A 42 -26.27 2.34 13.61
CA VAL A 42 -24.98 2.60 12.98
C VAL A 42 -25.00 2.08 11.54
N GLU A 43 -24.36 2.78 10.63
CA GLU A 43 -24.15 2.34 9.25
C GLU A 43 -23.01 1.33 9.15
N GLU A 44 -22.82 0.71 7.98
CA GLU A 44 -21.75 -0.26 7.76
C GLU A 44 -20.37 0.37 8.03
N GLY A 45 -19.61 -0.23 8.96
CA GLY A 45 -18.30 0.26 9.40
C GLY A 45 -18.34 1.25 10.58
N GLN A 46 -19.50 1.81 10.93
CA GLN A 46 -19.63 2.62 12.14
C GLN A 46 -19.77 1.75 13.40
N SER A 47 -19.39 2.30 14.55
CA SER A 47 -19.52 1.63 15.85
C SER A 47 -20.19 2.55 16.87
N ALA A 48 -21.09 2.03 17.70
CA ALA A 48 -21.66 2.80 18.81
C ALA A 48 -20.77 2.63 20.05
N ARG A 49 -20.38 3.74 20.69
CA ARG A 49 -19.58 3.75 21.92
C ARG A 49 -20.26 4.54 23.03
N TRP A 50 -20.35 3.94 24.21
CA TRP A 50 -20.86 4.58 25.42
C TRP A 50 -19.77 5.47 26.03
N ASP A 51 -20.08 6.74 26.28
CA ASP A 51 -19.14 7.71 26.87
C ASP A 51 -19.32 7.90 28.40
N GLY A 52 -20.24 7.16 29.00
CA GLY A 52 -20.63 7.29 30.41
C GLY A 52 -21.93 8.05 30.62
N VAL A 53 -22.36 8.85 29.64
CA VAL A 53 -23.60 9.65 29.69
C VAL A 53 -24.56 9.26 28.55
N GLY A 54 -24.02 8.98 27.37
CA GLY A 54 -24.77 8.70 26.16
C GLY A 54 -23.99 7.86 25.15
N TRP A 55 -24.70 7.47 24.10
CA TRP A 55 -24.10 6.77 22.96
C TRP A 55 -23.55 7.77 21.94
N VAL A 56 -22.31 7.53 21.51
CA VAL A 56 -21.65 8.28 20.44
C VAL A 56 -21.41 7.33 19.27
N VAL A 57 -21.78 7.76 18.06
CA VAL A 57 -21.40 7.04 16.83
C VAL A 57 -19.95 7.37 16.51
N VAL A 58 -19.13 6.34 16.43
CA VAL A 58 -17.73 6.39 16.05
C VAL A 58 -17.63 5.96 14.60
N GLU A 59 -17.17 6.88 13.76
CA GLU A 59 -16.88 6.57 12.36
C GLU A 59 -15.67 5.62 12.25
N PRO A 60 -15.65 4.74 11.24
CA PRO A 60 -14.46 3.94 10.98
C PRO A 60 -13.28 4.87 10.71
N ALA A 61 -12.12 4.54 11.24
CA ALA A 61 -10.89 5.21 10.83
C ALA A 61 -10.74 5.07 9.30
N PRO A 62 -10.26 6.12 8.59
CA PRO A 62 -9.95 5.98 7.19
C PRO A 62 -8.99 4.79 6.99
N PRO A 63 -9.13 4.01 5.90
CA PRO A 63 -8.22 2.90 5.64
C PRO A 63 -6.78 3.43 5.68
N PRO A 64 -5.83 2.66 6.25
CA PRO A 64 -4.44 3.09 6.30
C PRO A 64 -3.97 3.40 4.88
N GLU A 65 -3.30 4.55 4.71
CA GLU A 65 -2.68 4.89 3.43
C GLU A 65 -1.69 3.77 3.03
N PRO A 66 -1.62 3.39 1.75
CA PRO A 66 -0.65 2.41 1.29
C PRO A 66 0.77 2.91 1.64
N PRO A 67 1.71 2.00 1.95
CA PRO A 67 3.06 2.39 2.28
C PRO A 67 3.67 3.24 1.15
N PRO A 68 4.46 4.29 1.47
CA PRO A 68 5.08 5.12 0.46
C PRO A 68 6.00 4.28 -0.43
N THR A 69 6.01 4.55 -1.72
CA THR A 69 6.94 3.91 -2.66
C THR A 69 8.37 4.27 -2.24
N THR A 70 9.23 3.26 -2.11
CA THR A 70 10.61 3.43 -1.66
C THR A 70 11.55 3.60 -2.86
N VAL A 71 12.74 4.14 -2.62
CA VAL A 71 13.81 4.21 -3.64
C VAL A 71 14.16 2.83 -4.19
N ASP A 72 14.10 1.79 -3.34
CA ASP A 72 14.40 0.41 -3.75
C ASP A 72 13.34 -0.18 -4.68
N ASP A 73 12.07 0.24 -4.55
CA ASP A 73 11.00 -0.18 -5.47
C ASP A 73 11.29 0.30 -6.89
N TYR A 74 11.69 1.56 -7.06
CA TYR A 74 12.07 2.06 -8.39
C TYR A 74 13.33 1.38 -8.91
N ARG A 75 14.35 1.19 -8.06
CA ARG A 75 15.60 0.52 -8.45
C ARG A 75 15.30 -0.89 -8.97
N PHE A 76 14.50 -1.65 -8.24
CA PHE A 76 14.12 -3.02 -8.61
C PHE A 76 13.32 -3.04 -9.92
N ALA A 77 12.38 -2.13 -10.07
CA ALA A 77 11.54 -2.04 -11.26
C ALA A 77 12.35 -1.65 -12.52
N ILE A 78 13.22 -0.66 -12.42
CA ILE A 78 14.11 -0.25 -13.52
C ILE A 78 15.05 -1.39 -13.89
N GLN A 79 15.68 -2.05 -12.90
CA GLN A 79 16.54 -3.21 -13.15
C GLN A 79 15.76 -4.34 -13.85
N SER A 80 14.55 -4.63 -13.39
CA SER A 80 13.69 -5.65 -14.01
C SER A 80 13.32 -5.29 -15.46
N HIS A 81 13.09 -4.01 -15.75
CA HIS A 81 12.84 -3.53 -17.11
C HIS A 81 14.06 -3.71 -18.02
N LEU A 82 15.26 -3.39 -17.53
CA LEU A 82 16.52 -3.63 -18.24
C LEU A 82 16.71 -5.13 -18.53
N ASP A 83 16.50 -5.98 -17.53
CA ASP A 83 16.63 -7.43 -17.67
C ASP A 83 15.61 -8.02 -18.65
N ALA A 84 14.35 -7.58 -18.58
CA ALA A 84 13.32 -8.00 -19.52
C ALA A 84 13.65 -7.59 -20.95
N THR A 85 14.21 -6.40 -21.15
CA THR A 85 14.63 -5.89 -22.46
C THR A 85 15.78 -6.71 -23.03
N ALA A 86 16.78 -7.07 -22.21
CA ALA A 86 17.86 -7.96 -22.63
C ALA A 86 17.33 -9.36 -23.03
N ARG A 87 16.35 -9.90 -22.29
CA ARG A 87 15.73 -11.20 -22.62
C ARG A 87 15.05 -11.25 -23.97
N GLN A 88 14.61 -10.10 -24.52
CA GLN A 88 14.07 -10.03 -25.89
C GLN A 88 15.09 -10.45 -26.96
N ARG A 89 16.39 -10.38 -26.65
CA ARG A 89 17.51 -10.81 -27.49
C ARG A 89 18.12 -12.15 -27.04
N ASN A 90 17.39 -12.94 -26.25
CA ASN A 90 17.80 -14.25 -25.72
C ASN A 90 19.00 -14.22 -24.75
N TYR A 91 19.27 -13.09 -24.10
CA TYR A 91 20.18 -13.03 -22.96
C TYR A 91 19.46 -13.44 -21.66
N ASP A 92 20.18 -13.95 -20.66
CA ASP A 92 19.59 -14.27 -19.34
C ASP A 92 19.12 -13.00 -18.58
N GLY A 93 19.76 -11.86 -18.86
CA GLY A 93 19.43 -10.53 -18.32
C GLY A 93 20.41 -9.44 -18.75
N ALA A 94 20.31 -8.28 -18.12
CA ALA A 94 21.09 -7.08 -18.42
C ALA A 94 22.60 -7.31 -18.22
N LEU A 95 22.98 -8.03 -17.16
CA LEU A 95 24.39 -8.36 -16.88
C LEU A 95 25.01 -9.20 -18.01
N THR A 96 24.31 -10.25 -18.45
CA THR A 96 24.80 -11.11 -19.53
C THR A 96 24.86 -10.37 -20.87
N CYS A 97 23.90 -9.51 -21.20
CA CYS A 97 23.99 -8.70 -22.41
C CYS A 97 25.20 -7.76 -22.35
N SER A 98 25.37 -7.06 -21.22
CA SER A 98 26.45 -6.08 -21.03
C SER A 98 27.85 -6.69 -21.04
N SER A 99 28.01 -7.98 -20.73
CA SER A 99 29.32 -8.63 -20.70
C SER A 99 29.92 -8.83 -22.10
N TYR A 100 29.09 -8.85 -23.15
CA TYR A 100 29.53 -9.05 -24.53
C TYR A 100 30.09 -7.80 -25.21
N VAL A 101 30.17 -6.64 -24.56
CA VAL A 101 30.68 -5.38 -25.15
C VAL A 101 32.08 -5.56 -25.77
N ASN A 102 32.91 -6.42 -25.20
CA ASN A 102 34.26 -6.73 -25.70
C ASN A 102 34.36 -8.09 -26.42
N SER A 103 33.23 -8.62 -26.91
CA SER A 103 33.22 -9.90 -27.63
C SER A 103 34.01 -9.80 -28.93
N THR A 104 34.67 -10.89 -29.32
CA THR A 104 35.29 -11.03 -30.65
C THR A 104 34.27 -11.30 -31.75
N ASN A 105 33.01 -11.62 -31.39
CA ASN A 105 31.91 -11.66 -32.34
C ASN A 105 31.34 -10.25 -32.53
N PRO A 106 31.41 -9.66 -33.73
CA PRO A 106 31.01 -8.27 -33.96
C PRO A 106 29.51 -8.03 -33.74
N GLY A 107 28.65 -9.02 -34.00
CA GLY A 107 27.20 -8.87 -33.77
C GLY A 107 26.88 -8.70 -32.28
N TRP A 108 27.42 -9.59 -31.45
CA TRP A 108 27.23 -9.54 -29.99
C TRP A 108 27.85 -8.29 -29.36
N ALA A 109 29.01 -7.86 -29.87
CA ALA A 109 29.67 -6.65 -29.39
C ALA A 109 28.82 -5.39 -29.68
N ILE A 110 28.27 -5.26 -30.89
CA ILE A 110 27.43 -4.11 -31.26
C ILE A 110 26.11 -4.12 -30.50
N GLU A 111 25.46 -5.28 -30.33
CA GLU A 111 24.24 -5.42 -29.52
C GLU A 111 24.47 -5.03 -28.06
N ALA A 112 25.53 -5.56 -27.45
CA ALA A 112 25.89 -5.26 -26.06
C ALA A 112 26.23 -3.79 -25.86
N LEU A 113 26.94 -3.17 -26.82
CA LEU A 113 27.25 -1.73 -26.78
C LEU A 113 25.97 -0.88 -26.87
N ALA A 114 25.05 -1.23 -27.76
CA ALA A 114 23.75 -0.54 -27.88
C ALA A 114 22.96 -0.65 -26.58
N PHE A 115 22.93 -1.84 -25.96
CA PHE A 115 22.26 -2.07 -24.68
C PHE A 115 22.88 -1.25 -23.55
N VAL A 116 24.22 -1.25 -23.40
CA VAL A 116 24.91 -0.49 -22.36
C VAL A 116 24.66 1.02 -22.54
N THR A 117 24.74 1.53 -23.77
CA THR A 117 24.44 2.93 -24.06
C THR A 117 23.01 3.31 -23.67
N TRP A 118 22.05 2.47 -24.02
CA TRP A 118 20.64 2.67 -23.64
C TRP A 118 20.44 2.60 -22.11
N ARG A 119 21.03 1.61 -21.45
CA ARG A 119 20.98 1.44 -20.00
C ARG A 119 21.53 2.66 -19.26
N ASP A 120 22.63 3.23 -19.75
CA ASP A 120 23.23 4.42 -19.15
C ASP A 120 22.30 5.64 -19.32
N ALA A 121 21.59 5.76 -20.44
CA ALA A 121 20.55 6.77 -20.63
C ALA A 121 19.34 6.58 -19.70
N VAL A 122 18.88 5.34 -19.51
CA VAL A 122 17.81 4.98 -18.57
C VAL A 122 18.15 5.44 -17.15
N TRP A 123 19.34 5.08 -16.64
CA TRP A 123 19.74 5.47 -15.29
C TRP A 123 19.97 6.98 -15.16
N THR A 124 20.54 7.61 -16.18
CA THR A 124 20.70 9.07 -16.23
C THR A 124 19.36 9.78 -16.08
N TYR A 125 18.35 9.32 -16.83
CA TYR A 125 16.99 9.85 -16.74
C TYR A 125 16.38 9.63 -15.35
N ALA A 126 16.41 8.39 -14.85
CA ALA A 126 15.83 8.04 -13.55
C ALA A 126 16.43 8.88 -12.40
N TYR A 127 17.75 9.06 -12.38
CA TYR A 127 18.41 9.89 -11.35
C TYR A 127 18.07 11.38 -11.49
N ALA A 128 17.88 11.89 -12.72
CA ALA A 128 17.44 13.26 -12.92
C ALA A 128 16.02 13.47 -12.35
N GLU A 129 15.09 12.56 -12.60
CA GLU A 129 13.73 12.63 -12.05
C GLU A 129 13.73 12.49 -10.52
N PHE A 130 14.54 11.60 -9.95
CA PHE A 130 14.68 11.53 -8.48
C PHE A 130 15.31 12.79 -7.88
N GLY A 131 16.16 13.49 -8.63
CA GLY A 131 16.67 14.80 -8.25
C GLY A 131 15.54 15.84 -8.13
N LYS A 132 14.64 15.89 -9.12
CA LYS A 132 13.47 16.80 -9.13
C LYS A 132 12.48 16.50 -8.01
N VAL A 133 12.26 15.23 -7.70
CA VAL A 133 11.41 14.83 -6.56
C VAL A 133 12.02 15.30 -5.24
N GLN A 134 13.33 15.14 -5.07
CA GLN A 134 14.03 15.62 -3.87
C GLN A 134 14.08 17.14 -3.73
N SER A 135 14.13 17.88 -4.85
CA SER A 135 14.08 19.35 -4.84
C SER A 135 12.65 19.92 -4.76
N GLY A 136 11.62 19.07 -4.81
CA GLY A 136 10.21 19.49 -4.80
C GLY A 136 9.73 20.08 -6.14
N GLU A 137 10.50 19.91 -7.21
CA GLU A 137 10.12 20.31 -8.58
C GLU A 137 9.12 19.33 -9.22
N ARG A 138 9.01 18.13 -8.67
CA ARG A 138 8.10 17.08 -9.13
C ARG A 138 7.52 16.32 -7.93
N GLU A 139 6.23 16.00 -7.97
CA GLU A 139 5.65 15.06 -7.01
C GLU A 139 6.20 13.65 -7.24
N GLN A 140 6.26 12.83 -6.18
CA GLN A 140 6.77 11.47 -6.29
C GLN A 140 5.88 10.65 -7.24
N PRO A 141 6.39 10.24 -8.42
CA PRO A 141 5.61 9.48 -9.38
C PRO A 141 5.48 8.02 -8.94
N SER A 142 4.47 7.31 -9.42
CA SER A 142 4.40 5.85 -9.28
C SER A 142 5.51 5.16 -10.07
N VAL A 143 5.80 3.90 -9.71
CA VAL A 143 6.76 3.07 -10.45
C VAL A 143 6.37 2.92 -11.92
N ALA A 144 5.07 2.75 -12.20
CA ALA A 144 4.57 2.55 -13.55
C ALA A 144 4.77 3.80 -14.43
N GLU A 145 4.58 4.99 -13.87
CA GLU A 145 4.80 6.25 -14.58
C GLU A 145 6.28 6.43 -14.94
N ILE A 146 7.20 6.20 -13.99
CA ILE A 146 8.65 6.30 -14.28
C ILE A 146 9.06 5.32 -15.37
N LEU A 147 8.57 4.08 -15.34
CA LEU A 147 8.88 3.08 -16.38
C LEU A 147 8.35 3.47 -17.76
N ALA A 148 7.21 4.15 -17.84
CA ALA A 148 6.63 4.61 -19.10
C ALA A 148 7.40 5.79 -19.72
N GLU A 149 8.10 6.57 -18.88
CA GLU A 149 8.91 7.72 -19.30
C GLU A 149 10.33 7.34 -19.72
N LEU A 150 10.78 6.12 -19.41
CA LEU A 150 12.13 5.67 -19.75
C LEU A 150 12.37 5.67 -21.27
N PRO A 151 13.59 6.00 -21.71
CA PRO A 151 13.95 5.91 -23.13
C PRO A 151 13.76 4.48 -23.62
N THR A 152 13.38 4.32 -24.89
CA THR A 152 13.25 3.02 -25.54
C THR A 152 14.55 2.61 -26.22
N ILE A 153 14.88 1.32 -26.18
CA ILE A 153 16.10 0.82 -26.82
C ILE A 153 15.95 0.78 -28.34
N VAL A 154 17.01 1.17 -29.03
CA VAL A 154 17.16 0.97 -30.48
C VAL A 154 18.24 -0.08 -30.69
N TRP A 155 17.83 -1.28 -31.08
CA TRP A 155 18.75 -2.36 -31.35
C TRP A 155 19.35 -2.26 -32.76
N PRO A 156 20.61 -2.69 -32.95
CA PRO A 156 21.18 -2.82 -34.29
C PRO A 156 20.41 -3.86 -35.12
N GLN A 157 20.42 -3.67 -36.45
CA GLN A 157 19.91 -4.62 -37.45
C GLN A 157 20.91 -5.71 -37.77
#